data_AF-A0AAN7D5V6-F1
#
_entry.id   AF-A0AAN7D5V6-F1
#
_cell.length_a   1.000
_cell.length_b   1.000
_cell.length_c   1.000
_cell.angle_alpha   90.00
_cell.angle_beta   90.00
_cell.angle_gamma   90.00
#
_symmetry.space_group_name_H-M   'P 1'
#
loop_
_entity.id
_entity.type
_entity.pdbx_description
1 polymer ?
#
loop_
_entity_poly.entity_id
_entity_poly.type
_entity_poly.pdbx_seq_one_letter_code
_entity_poly.pdbx_strand_id
1 'polypeptide(L)'
;MKFTVAITSIAVALALSSSAEAASCSSVYGQCGGIGWSGPTCCESGSTCVAQEGNKYYSQCLPGSHNNNATTTKKTTTKASTTTTKATTKATTTTTKTTTKTSTTAAATTSASSSAGYKAISGGKSGSGSTTRYWDCCKASCSWPGKASVTGPVDTCASNGISLLDANAQSGCNGGNGFMCNNNQPWAVNDELAYGFAAASIAGSNEAGWCCGCYELTFTSGAASGKKMVVQVTNTGGDLGSNHFDLQMPGGGVGIFNGCAAQWGAPNDGWGARYGGVSSVSDCASLPSALQAGCKWRFNWFKNSDNPTMTFKEVTCPVELTTRSGCERK
;
A
#
# COMPACT_ATOMS: atom_id res chain seq x y z
N MET A 1 -28.61 50.59 65.66
CA MET A 1 -27.35 49.98 65.18
C MET A 1 -27.28 50.16 63.67
N LYS A 2 -26.19 50.77 63.21
CA LYS A 2 -25.87 51.03 61.79
C LYS A 2 -25.61 49.71 61.07
N PHE A 3 -26.15 49.49 59.87
CA PHE A 3 -25.48 48.66 58.87
C PHE A 3 -25.79 49.18 57.47
N THR A 4 -24.85 49.99 56.98
CA THR A 4 -24.59 50.30 55.58
C THR A 4 -24.24 48.99 54.86
N VAL A 5 -24.90 48.66 53.76
CA VAL A 5 -24.41 47.61 52.84
C VAL A 5 -24.17 48.25 51.48
N ALA A 6 -22.91 48.17 51.09
CA ALA A 6 -22.31 48.81 49.94
C ALA A 6 -22.66 48.10 48.63
N ILE A 7 -22.72 48.90 47.58
CA ILE A 7 -22.87 48.54 46.18
C ILE A 7 -21.56 47.88 45.72
N THR A 8 -21.63 46.68 45.15
CA THR A 8 -20.56 46.13 44.30
C THR A 8 -21.18 45.58 43.01
N SER A 9 -21.13 46.40 41.97
CA SER A 9 -21.42 46.02 40.59
C SER A 9 -20.33 45.06 40.09
N ILE A 10 -20.65 43.78 39.99
CA ILE A 10 -19.79 42.78 39.34
C ILE A 10 -20.09 42.84 37.84
N ALA A 11 -19.21 43.50 37.08
CA ALA A 11 -19.18 43.39 35.63
C ALA A 11 -18.62 42.02 35.25
N VAL A 12 -19.48 41.10 34.79
CA VAL A 12 -19.07 39.83 34.20
C VAL A 12 -18.64 40.09 32.76
N ALA A 13 -17.33 40.21 32.54
CA ALA A 13 -16.76 40.20 31.20
C ALA A 13 -16.77 38.75 30.67
N LEU A 14 -17.67 38.44 29.73
CA LEU A 14 -17.57 37.23 28.93
C LEU A 14 -16.40 37.39 27.94
N ALA A 15 -15.23 36.87 28.32
CA ALA A 15 -14.16 36.63 27.39
C ALA A 15 -14.58 35.45 26.48
N LEU A 16 -14.91 35.75 25.22
CA LEU A 16 -14.95 34.74 24.16
C LEU A 16 -13.52 34.32 23.87
N SER A 17 -13.07 33.26 24.52
CA SER A 17 -11.85 32.55 24.16
C SER A 17 -12.12 31.77 22.87
N SER A 18 -11.86 32.39 21.72
CA SER A 18 -11.66 31.66 20.47
C SER A 18 -10.31 30.94 20.58
N SER A 19 -10.34 29.65 20.90
CA SER A 19 -9.23 28.74 20.66
C SER A 19 -9.06 28.62 19.15
N ALA A 20 -8.18 29.45 18.60
CA ALA A 20 -7.52 29.12 17.34
C ALA A 20 -6.64 27.90 17.63
N GLU A 21 -7.23 26.71 17.53
CA GLU A 21 -6.48 25.46 17.44
C GLU A 21 -5.48 25.67 16.30
N ALA A 22 -4.19 25.67 16.62
CA ALA A 22 -3.17 25.59 15.60
C ALA A 22 -3.39 24.26 14.86
N ALA A 23 -4.09 24.32 13.72
CA ALA A 23 -4.39 23.14 12.94
C ALA A 23 -3.07 22.56 12.44
N SER A 24 -2.58 21.52 13.13
CA SER A 24 -1.53 20.67 12.62
C SER A 24 -1.94 20.16 11.25
N CYS A 25 -0.97 20.04 10.34
CA CYS A 25 -1.28 19.49 9.03
C CYS A 25 -1.88 18.08 9.17
N SER A 26 -2.81 17.76 8.28
CA SER A 26 -3.41 16.44 8.20
C SER A 26 -2.32 15.42 7.88
N SER A 27 -2.37 14.26 8.55
CA SER A 27 -1.40 13.21 8.33
C SER A 27 -1.47 12.65 6.91
N VAL A 28 -0.44 11.93 6.48
CA VAL A 28 -0.51 11.20 5.20
C VAL A 28 -1.75 10.29 5.21
N TYR A 29 -2.57 10.36 4.16
CA TYR A 29 -3.91 9.77 4.00
C TYR A 29 -5.03 10.38 4.84
N GLY A 30 -4.78 11.41 5.63
CA GLY A 30 -5.80 12.20 6.30
C GLY A 30 -6.60 13.10 5.35
N GLN A 31 -7.80 13.50 5.76
CA GLN A 31 -8.60 14.49 5.02
C GLN A 31 -7.97 15.88 5.18
N CYS A 32 -7.79 16.57 4.06
CA CYS A 32 -7.15 17.87 3.99
C CYS A 32 -8.00 18.92 3.25
N GLY A 33 -9.24 18.59 2.91
CA GLY A 33 -10.11 19.49 2.17
C GLY A 33 -11.43 18.82 1.74
N GLY A 34 -12.22 19.59 1.00
CA GLY A 34 -13.56 19.22 0.56
C GLY A 34 -14.61 20.26 0.98
N ILE A 35 -15.72 20.35 0.23
CA ILE A 35 -16.83 21.23 0.58
C ILE A 35 -17.35 20.89 1.99
N GLY A 36 -17.40 21.89 2.87
CA GLY A 36 -17.87 21.75 4.25
C GLY A 36 -16.82 21.23 5.24
N TRP A 37 -15.58 20.98 4.81
CA TRP A 37 -14.49 20.58 5.70
C TRP A 37 -14.00 21.77 6.54
N SER A 38 -13.97 21.60 7.87
CA SER A 38 -13.48 22.59 8.84
C SER A 38 -12.18 22.18 9.53
N GLY A 39 -11.55 21.09 9.10
CA GLY A 39 -10.28 20.59 9.64
C GLY A 39 -9.06 21.13 8.89
N PRO A 40 -7.87 20.54 9.11
CA PRO A 40 -6.64 21.00 8.49
C PRO A 40 -6.69 21.00 6.96
N THR A 41 -6.08 22.02 6.34
CA THR A 41 -6.01 22.16 4.87
C THR A 41 -4.60 21.95 4.30
N CYS A 42 -3.65 21.63 5.16
CA CYS A 42 -2.28 21.26 4.79
C CYS A 42 -2.03 19.79 5.11
N CYS A 43 -0.97 19.24 4.52
CA CYS A 43 -0.56 17.86 4.71
C CYS A 43 0.84 17.79 5.33
N GLU A 44 1.12 16.75 6.11
CA GLU A 44 2.46 16.46 6.62
C GLU A 44 3.51 16.46 5.48
N SER A 45 4.72 16.91 5.80
CA SER A 45 5.84 17.02 4.86
C SER A 45 6.01 15.74 4.04
N GLY A 46 6.09 15.88 2.72
CA GLY A 46 6.19 14.75 1.78
C GLY A 46 4.84 14.29 1.20
N SER A 47 3.73 14.91 1.58
CA SER A 47 2.41 14.66 1.00
C SER A 47 1.71 15.94 0.51
N THR A 48 0.78 15.77 -0.43
CA THR A 48 0.02 16.86 -1.06
C THR A 48 -1.47 16.61 -0.91
N CYS A 49 -2.23 17.66 -0.63
CA CYS A 49 -3.68 17.54 -0.57
C CYS A 49 -4.26 17.38 -1.96
N VAL A 50 -4.85 16.22 -2.25
CA VAL A 50 -5.41 15.87 -3.56
C VAL A 50 -6.92 15.68 -3.45
N ALA A 51 -7.67 16.47 -4.21
CA ALA A 51 -9.11 16.28 -4.38
C ALA A 51 -9.39 14.93 -5.02
N GLN A 52 -10.32 14.16 -4.46
CA GLN A 52 -10.66 12.86 -5.04
C GLN A 52 -11.56 13.05 -6.27
N GLU A 53 -11.19 12.41 -7.38
CA GLU A 53 -11.99 12.46 -8.60
C GLU A 53 -13.42 11.95 -8.32
N GLY A 54 -14.41 12.74 -8.72
CA GLY A 54 -15.83 12.42 -8.48
C GLY A 54 -16.35 12.78 -7.08
N ASN A 55 -15.53 13.30 -6.16
CA ASN A 55 -15.99 13.72 -4.83
C ASN A 55 -15.48 15.11 -4.41
N LYS A 56 -16.27 16.14 -4.70
CA LYS A 56 -16.00 17.53 -4.30
C LYS A 56 -16.03 17.78 -2.77
N TYR A 57 -16.57 16.86 -1.98
CA TYR A 57 -16.67 16.96 -0.53
C TYR A 57 -15.45 16.37 0.20
N TYR A 58 -14.48 15.81 -0.54
CA TYR A 58 -13.36 15.09 0.07
C TYR A 58 -12.05 15.29 -0.69
N SER A 59 -11.03 15.77 0.02
CA SER A 59 -9.63 15.83 -0.44
C SER A 59 -8.73 15.14 0.59
N GLN A 60 -7.74 14.40 0.12
CA GLN A 60 -6.89 13.55 0.97
C GLN A 60 -5.42 13.87 0.77
N CYS A 61 -4.63 13.84 1.84
CA CYS A 61 -3.18 13.95 1.77
C CYS A 61 -2.60 12.69 1.14
N LEU A 62 -1.98 12.80 -0.03
CA LEU A 62 -1.35 11.67 -0.71
C LEU A 62 0.16 11.90 -0.80
N PRO A 63 0.99 10.88 -0.54
CA PRO A 63 2.44 11.00 -0.64
C PRO A 63 2.88 11.26 -2.09
N GLY A 64 3.97 12.01 -2.25
CA GLY A 64 4.40 12.58 -3.54
C GLY A 64 4.67 11.58 -4.67
N SER A 65 3.65 11.34 -5.51
CA SER A 65 3.68 11.27 -6.98
C SER A 65 2.29 10.93 -7.51
N HIS A 66 1.27 11.70 -7.12
CA HIS A 66 0.04 11.73 -7.89
C HIS A 66 0.23 12.71 -9.05
N ASN A 67 0.33 12.16 -10.26
CA ASN A 67 0.21 12.91 -11.51
C ASN A 67 -1.19 13.51 -11.58
N ASN A 68 -1.40 14.63 -10.90
CA ASN A 68 -2.54 15.48 -11.18
C ASN A 68 -2.15 16.31 -12.40
N ASN A 69 -2.82 16.01 -13.51
CA ASN A 69 -2.94 16.87 -14.67
C ASN A 69 -3.36 18.27 -14.18
N ALA A 70 -2.37 19.12 -13.94
CA ALA A 70 -2.54 20.51 -13.58
C ALA A 70 -3.23 21.20 -14.76
N THR A 71 -4.56 21.28 -14.69
CA THR A 71 -5.37 22.08 -15.59
C THR A 71 -5.04 23.53 -15.29
N THR A 72 -4.03 24.03 -15.99
CA THR A 72 -3.67 25.44 -16.05
C THR A 72 -4.77 26.13 -16.84
N THR A 73 -5.54 26.96 -16.15
CA THR A 73 -6.53 27.87 -16.73
C THR A 73 -5.81 28.86 -17.64
N LYS A 74 -5.66 28.53 -18.93
CA LYS A 74 -5.13 29.46 -19.93
C LYS A 74 -6.30 30.12 -20.67
N LYS A 75 -6.46 31.41 -20.39
CA LYS A 75 -7.34 32.40 -21.02
C LYS A 75 -7.37 32.24 -22.55
N THR A 76 -8.57 31.98 -23.06
CA THR A 76 -8.92 31.84 -24.47
C THR A 76 -8.61 33.12 -25.25
N THR A 77 -7.82 33.00 -26.32
CA THR A 77 -7.77 33.96 -27.43
C THR A 77 -7.95 33.19 -28.73
N THR A 78 -9.02 33.51 -29.43
CA THR A 78 -9.48 32.92 -30.69
C THR A 78 -8.68 33.49 -31.87
N LYS A 79 -8.12 32.61 -32.70
CA LYS A 79 -7.91 32.92 -34.13
C LYS A 79 -7.96 31.65 -34.98
N ALA A 80 -8.76 31.76 -36.03
CA ALA A 80 -9.07 30.74 -37.02
C ALA A 80 -7.83 30.21 -37.75
N SER A 81 -7.87 28.93 -38.14
CA SER A 81 -7.04 28.42 -39.22
C SER A 81 -7.77 27.35 -40.03
N THR A 82 -7.51 27.43 -41.32
CA THR A 82 -8.16 26.89 -42.51
C THR A 82 -7.94 25.41 -42.76
N THR A 83 -8.96 24.83 -43.40
CA THR A 83 -9.04 23.54 -44.08
C THR A 83 -7.95 23.36 -45.15
N THR A 84 -7.27 22.20 -45.17
CA THR A 84 -6.69 21.66 -46.41
C THR A 84 -6.60 20.13 -46.40
N THR A 85 -6.64 19.57 -47.59
CA THR A 85 -7.14 18.28 -48.04
C THR A 85 -6.17 17.09 -48.00
N LYS A 86 -6.80 15.93 -47.79
CA LYS A 86 -6.47 14.55 -48.21
C LYS A 86 -5.47 14.39 -49.38
N ALA A 87 -4.49 13.51 -49.19
CA ALA A 87 -3.87 12.75 -50.28
C ALA A 87 -3.58 11.30 -49.85
N THR A 88 -3.85 10.41 -50.78
CA THR A 88 -3.91 8.94 -50.68
C THR A 88 -2.69 8.36 -51.37
N THR A 89 -2.03 7.34 -50.82
CA THR A 89 -1.29 6.37 -51.65
C THR A 89 -1.20 5.01 -50.96
N LYS A 90 -1.46 3.98 -51.78
CA LYS A 90 -1.54 2.55 -51.53
C LYS A 90 -0.35 1.86 -52.17
N ALA A 91 0.30 0.92 -51.49
CA ALA A 91 1.13 -0.17 -52.03
C ALA A 91 1.28 -1.20 -50.90
N THR A 92 0.67 -2.40 -50.91
CA THR A 92 0.86 -3.62 -51.73
C THR A 92 2.21 -4.34 -51.48
N THR A 93 2.12 -5.33 -50.58
CA THR A 93 2.70 -6.70 -50.53
C THR A 93 4.15 -6.96 -50.97
N THR A 94 4.91 -7.72 -50.16
CA THR A 94 5.47 -9.04 -50.54
C THR A 94 6.05 -9.77 -49.32
N THR A 95 5.67 -11.04 -49.19
CA THR A 95 6.11 -12.06 -48.24
C THR A 95 7.52 -12.55 -48.56
N THR A 96 8.39 -12.74 -47.57
CA THR A 96 9.55 -13.64 -47.72
C THR A 96 9.81 -14.40 -46.43
N LYS A 97 9.77 -15.72 -46.57
CA LYS A 97 10.05 -16.74 -45.56
C LYS A 97 11.56 -17.02 -45.65
N THR A 98 12.31 -16.93 -44.56
CA THR A 98 13.68 -17.45 -44.51
C THR A 98 13.94 -18.09 -43.15
N THR A 99 14.25 -19.37 -43.21
CA THR A 99 14.73 -20.24 -42.14
C THR A 99 16.24 -20.04 -41.94
N THR A 100 16.67 -19.81 -40.70
CA THR A 100 18.06 -20.09 -40.30
C THR A 100 18.13 -20.49 -38.84
N LYS A 101 18.88 -21.57 -38.60
CA LYS A 101 19.15 -22.24 -37.33
C LYS A 101 20.53 -21.79 -36.83
N THR A 102 20.72 -21.79 -35.50
CA THR A 102 21.96 -22.15 -34.76
C THR A 102 22.49 -21.09 -33.77
N SER A 103 22.47 -21.51 -32.49
CA SER A 103 23.43 -21.33 -31.36
C SER A 103 23.81 -19.97 -30.78
N THR A 104 23.72 -19.93 -29.44
CA THR A 104 24.59 -19.25 -28.43
C THR A 104 24.70 -17.73 -28.55
N THR A 105 24.42 -16.92 -27.52
CA THR A 105 25.14 -16.90 -26.24
C THR A 105 24.37 -15.98 -25.28
N ALA A 106 24.42 -16.27 -23.98
CA ALA A 106 23.87 -15.44 -22.92
C ALA A 106 24.44 -14.01 -22.97
N ALA A 107 23.56 -13.01 -22.91
CA ALA A 107 23.92 -11.65 -22.58
C ALA A 107 22.98 -11.18 -21.46
N ALA A 108 23.53 -11.18 -20.25
CA ALA A 108 22.95 -10.54 -19.09
C ALA A 108 22.69 -9.07 -19.41
N THR A 109 21.42 -8.68 -19.47
CA THR A 109 21.04 -7.27 -19.47
C THR A 109 20.77 -6.87 -18.04
N THR A 110 21.86 -6.56 -17.33
CA THR A 110 21.81 -5.65 -16.18
C THR A 110 21.34 -4.29 -16.69
N SER A 111 20.54 -3.61 -15.85
CA SER A 111 20.20 -2.17 -15.90
C SER A 111 18.76 -1.83 -16.33
N ALA A 112 17.89 -1.76 -15.33
CA ALA A 112 16.93 -0.66 -15.16
C ALA A 112 16.47 -0.64 -13.69
N SER A 113 17.36 -0.24 -12.79
CA SER A 113 16.98 0.29 -11.47
C SER A 113 17.77 1.56 -11.25
N SER A 114 17.17 2.69 -11.59
CA SER A 114 17.69 4.02 -11.24
C SER A 114 16.61 5.01 -10.83
N SER A 115 15.34 4.63 -10.78
CA SER A 115 14.24 5.49 -10.31
C SER A 115 13.45 4.93 -9.12
N ALA A 116 13.71 3.70 -8.69
CA ALA A 116 12.85 3.01 -7.74
C ALA A 116 13.35 3.04 -6.28
N GLY A 117 14.47 3.71 -5.97
CA GLY A 117 14.91 3.86 -4.57
C GLY A 117 15.42 2.58 -3.86
N TYR A 118 15.52 1.44 -4.56
CA TYR A 118 16.10 0.20 -4.04
C TYR A 118 17.14 -0.42 -4.99
N LYS A 119 18.02 -1.26 -4.44
CA LYS A 119 19.11 -1.95 -5.18
C LYS A 119 19.16 -3.42 -4.81
N ALA A 120 19.52 -4.27 -5.76
CA ALA A 120 19.77 -5.68 -5.48
C ALA A 120 20.92 -5.84 -4.48
N ILE A 121 20.75 -6.76 -3.51
CA ILE A 121 21.79 -7.10 -2.54
C ILE A 121 22.71 -8.15 -3.16
N SER A 122 24.01 -7.87 -3.20
CA SER A 122 25.01 -8.82 -3.69
C SER A 122 25.03 -10.06 -2.80
N GLY A 123 24.87 -11.25 -3.41
CA GLY A 123 24.75 -12.51 -2.66
C GLY A 123 23.40 -12.69 -1.93
N GLY A 124 22.46 -11.75 -2.11
CA GLY A 124 21.11 -11.85 -1.56
C GLY A 124 20.32 -13.02 -2.15
N LYS A 125 19.32 -13.47 -1.42
CA LYS A 125 18.47 -14.60 -1.84
C LYS A 125 17.74 -14.26 -3.14
N SER A 126 17.69 -15.23 -4.05
CA SER A 126 16.97 -15.10 -5.32
C SER A 126 16.50 -16.47 -5.80
N GLY A 127 15.54 -16.47 -6.72
CA GLY A 127 15.04 -17.72 -7.30
C GLY A 127 13.73 -17.54 -8.03
N SER A 128 13.11 -18.67 -8.38
CA SER A 128 11.72 -18.74 -8.80
C SER A 128 10.84 -19.09 -7.61
N GLY A 129 9.60 -18.62 -7.64
CA GLY A 129 8.64 -18.80 -6.56
C GLY A 129 7.20 -18.75 -7.05
N SER A 130 6.30 -19.03 -6.11
CA SER A 130 4.85 -18.89 -6.31
C SER A 130 4.30 -17.85 -5.35
N THR A 131 3.10 -17.35 -5.66
CA THR A 131 2.41 -16.41 -4.78
C THR A 131 1.02 -16.89 -4.43
N THR A 132 0.53 -16.45 -3.28
CA THR A 132 -0.89 -16.44 -2.93
C THR A 132 -1.29 -15.03 -2.49
N ARG A 133 -2.49 -14.88 -1.94
CA ARG A 133 -3.01 -13.63 -1.42
C ARG A 133 -3.72 -13.90 -0.10
N TYR A 134 -3.55 -12.99 0.85
CA TYR A 134 -4.25 -13.08 2.13
C TYR A 134 -4.42 -11.72 2.81
N TRP A 135 -5.36 -11.68 3.75
CA TRP A 135 -5.47 -10.67 4.80
C TRP A 135 -6.31 -11.24 5.93
N ASP A 136 -5.65 -11.72 6.98
CA ASP A 136 -6.27 -12.37 8.14
C ASP A 136 -6.43 -11.43 9.34
N CYS A 137 -5.91 -10.20 9.22
CA CYS A 137 -5.83 -9.18 10.27
C CYS A 137 -4.93 -9.53 11.47
N CYS A 138 -4.28 -10.69 11.47
CA CYS A 138 -3.46 -11.13 12.59
C CYS A 138 -2.25 -10.21 12.78
N LYS A 139 -1.76 -10.13 14.02
CA LYS A 139 -0.41 -9.62 14.26
C LYS A 139 0.59 -10.49 13.49
N ALA A 140 1.48 -9.85 12.74
CA ALA A 140 2.45 -10.53 11.89
C ALA A 140 3.56 -11.21 12.72
N SER A 141 4.15 -12.30 12.21
CA SER A 141 5.18 -13.03 12.97
C SER A 141 6.45 -12.21 13.20
N CYS A 142 6.84 -11.34 12.26
CA CYS A 142 7.99 -10.45 12.41
C CYS A 142 7.70 -9.23 13.31
N SER A 143 6.47 -9.10 13.82
CA SER A 143 6.11 -8.10 14.83
C SER A 143 6.52 -8.50 16.26
N TRP A 144 7.03 -9.73 16.45
CA TRP A 144 7.56 -10.16 17.73
C TRP A 144 9.03 -9.76 17.89
N PRO A 145 9.44 -9.23 19.05
CA PRO A 145 10.85 -8.96 19.33
C PRO A 145 11.72 -10.23 19.19
N GLY A 146 12.98 -10.05 18.79
CA GLY A 146 13.98 -11.12 18.71
C GLY A 146 13.86 -12.06 17.52
N LYS A 147 12.93 -11.82 16.58
CA LYS A 147 12.77 -12.64 15.37
C LYS A 147 13.88 -12.45 14.33
N ALA A 148 14.47 -11.26 14.26
CA ALA A 148 15.60 -10.93 13.38
C ALA A 148 16.42 -9.78 13.97
N SER A 149 17.61 -9.53 13.40
CA SER A 149 18.43 -8.35 13.72
C SER A 149 17.88 -7.11 13.01
N VAL A 150 17.03 -6.36 13.70
CA VAL A 150 16.28 -5.21 13.15
C VAL A 150 16.33 -3.99 14.07
N THR A 151 16.02 -2.81 13.54
CA THR A 151 15.90 -1.53 14.27
C THR A 151 14.76 -1.57 15.28
N GLY A 152 13.62 -2.11 14.87
CA GLY A 152 12.46 -2.49 15.68
C GLY A 152 11.69 -3.61 14.96
N PRO A 153 10.87 -4.42 15.66
CA PRO A 153 10.01 -5.40 14.99
C PRO A 153 8.94 -4.69 14.14
N VAL A 154 8.24 -5.42 13.28
CA VAL A 154 7.12 -4.85 12.52
C VAL A 154 6.05 -4.30 13.45
N ASP A 155 5.61 -3.08 13.22
CA ASP A 155 4.57 -2.40 13.97
C ASP A 155 3.29 -3.26 14.10
N THR A 156 2.72 -3.25 15.30
CA THR A 156 1.43 -3.88 15.60
C THR A 156 0.43 -2.80 15.95
N CYS A 157 -0.78 -2.87 15.40
CA CYS A 157 -1.81 -1.87 15.65
C CYS A 157 -2.93 -2.40 16.53
N ALA A 158 -3.60 -1.48 17.24
CA ALA A 158 -4.87 -1.73 17.89
C ALA A 158 -5.98 -2.01 16.87
N SER A 159 -7.21 -2.27 17.35
CA SER A 159 -8.32 -2.66 16.48
C SER A 159 -8.67 -1.62 15.39
N ASN A 160 -8.43 -0.33 15.64
CA ASN A 160 -8.59 0.73 14.63
C ASN A 160 -7.59 0.63 13.46
N GLY A 161 -6.55 -0.21 13.57
CA GLY A 161 -5.51 -0.42 12.57
C GLY A 161 -4.54 0.75 12.40
N ILE A 162 -4.50 1.69 13.36
CA ILE A 162 -3.69 2.91 13.30
C ILE A 162 -2.85 3.08 14.58
N SER A 163 -3.47 2.97 15.76
CA SER A 163 -2.78 3.21 17.02
C SER A 163 -1.78 2.09 17.28
N LEU A 164 -0.49 2.43 17.37
CA LEU A 164 0.56 1.47 17.67
C LEU A 164 0.39 0.89 19.07
N LEU A 165 0.65 -0.40 19.19
CA LEU A 165 0.71 -1.13 20.45
C LEU A 165 2.15 -1.55 20.76
N ASP A 166 2.38 -1.91 22.02
CA ASP A 166 3.64 -2.53 22.42
C ASP A 166 3.91 -3.80 21.59
N ALA A 167 5.16 -4.02 21.22
CA ALA A 167 5.56 -5.16 20.40
C ALA A 167 5.29 -6.52 21.08
N ASN A 168 5.07 -6.57 22.39
CA ASN A 168 4.68 -7.77 23.13
C ASN A 168 3.16 -7.94 23.27
N ALA A 169 2.35 -7.01 22.76
CA ALA A 169 0.89 -7.15 22.75
C ALA A 169 0.49 -8.46 22.06
N GLN A 170 -0.44 -9.20 22.67
CA GLN A 170 -0.88 -10.48 22.14
C GLN A 170 -1.68 -10.28 20.84
N SER A 171 -1.51 -11.20 19.89
CA SER A 171 -2.25 -11.19 18.62
C SER A 171 -3.76 -11.31 18.87
N GLY A 172 -4.57 -10.53 18.15
CA GLY A 172 -6.02 -10.69 18.13
C GLY A 172 -6.47 -12.06 17.63
N CYS A 173 -5.66 -12.73 16.82
CA CYS A 173 -5.89 -14.13 16.41
C CYS A 173 -5.65 -15.15 17.54
N ASN A 174 -5.14 -14.70 18.68
CA ASN A 174 -4.86 -15.50 19.88
C ASN A 174 -5.50 -14.86 21.12
N GLY A 175 -6.62 -14.14 20.95
CA GLY A 175 -7.39 -13.53 22.04
C GLY A 175 -6.81 -12.22 22.61
N GLY A 176 -5.80 -11.64 21.95
CA GLY A 176 -5.23 -10.35 22.31
C GLY A 176 -5.89 -9.16 21.58
N ASN A 177 -5.19 -8.04 21.55
CA ASN A 177 -5.64 -6.78 20.93
C ASN A 177 -4.72 -6.26 19.83
N GLY A 178 -3.68 -7.02 19.46
CA GLY A 178 -2.72 -6.67 18.40
C GLY A 178 -3.12 -7.22 17.03
N PHE A 179 -3.18 -6.34 16.04
CA PHE A 179 -3.60 -6.63 14.67
C PHE A 179 -2.60 -6.07 13.65
N MET A 180 -2.75 -6.50 12.40
CA MET A 180 -2.06 -5.89 11.26
C MET A 180 -2.44 -4.41 11.13
N CYS A 181 -1.45 -3.56 10.91
CA CYS A 181 -1.68 -2.13 10.66
C CYS A 181 -2.29 -1.88 9.27
N ASN A 182 -3.18 -0.88 9.18
CA ASN A 182 -3.84 -0.51 7.92
C ASN A 182 -2.83 -0.08 6.86
N ASN A 183 -1.69 0.48 7.24
CA ASN A 183 -0.67 0.94 6.30
C ASN A 183 0.16 -0.22 5.69
N ASN A 184 0.00 -1.48 6.14
CA ASN A 184 0.62 -2.67 5.58
C ASN A 184 -0.13 -3.24 4.35
N GLN A 185 -0.84 -2.37 3.63
CA GLN A 185 -1.52 -2.67 2.37
C GLN A 185 -0.60 -2.46 1.16
N PRO A 186 -0.89 -3.07 0.00
CA PRO A 186 -0.13 -2.84 -1.23
C PRO A 186 -0.61 -1.59 -1.96
N TRP A 187 0.28 -0.96 -2.73
CA TRP A 187 -0.03 0.20 -3.56
C TRP A 187 0.79 0.22 -4.85
N ALA A 188 0.26 0.87 -5.89
CA ALA A 188 0.98 1.09 -7.13
C ALA A 188 1.91 2.31 -6.99
N VAL A 189 3.17 2.17 -7.40
CA VAL A 189 4.10 3.30 -7.57
C VAL A 189 3.89 3.92 -8.96
N ASN A 190 3.73 3.06 -9.96
CA ASN A 190 3.34 3.39 -11.34
C ASN A 190 2.72 2.14 -11.98
N ASP A 191 2.46 2.15 -13.29
CA ASP A 191 1.83 1.03 -13.98
C ASP A 191 2.67 -0.26 -14.00
N GLU A 192 3.99 -0.18 -13.80
CA GLU A 192 4.92 -1.31 -13.86
C GLU A 192 5.43 -1.77 -12.50
N LEU A 193 5.40 -0.90 -11.50
CA LEU A 193 5.92 -1.13 -10.15
C LEU A 193 4.86 -0.92 -9.07
N ALA A 194 4.77 -1.87 -8.15
CA ALA A 194 4.02 -1.75 -6.90
C ALA A 194 4.92 -2.01 -5.69
N TYR A 195 4.50 -1.51 -4.53
CA TYR A 195 5.05 -1.88 -3.23
C TYR A 195 3.98 -2.54 -2.38
N GLY A 196 4.42 -3.32 -1.40
CA GLY A 196 3.54 -3.91 -0.41
C GLY A 196 4.29 -4.84 0.53
N PHE A 197 3.55 -5.77 1.11
CA PHE A 197 4.06 -6.65 2.16
C PHE A 197 3.65 -8.08 1.88
N ALA A 198 4.37 -9.04 2.46
CA ALA A 198 4.07 -10.45 2.28
C ALA A 198 4.37 -11.27 3.53
N ALA A 199 3.70 -12.40 3.66
CA ALA A 199 4.26 -13.54 4.38
C ALA A 199 5.20 -14.30 3.42
N ALA A 200 6.27 -14.90 3.92
CA ALA A 200 7.16 -15.68 3.08
C ALA A 200 7.62 -16.99 3.71
N SER A 201 8.00 -17.92 2.84
CA SER A 201 8.78 -19.12 3.14
C SER A 201 9.86 -19.25 2.07
N ILE A 202 11.12 -18.98 2.42
CA ILE A 202 12.23 -18.89 1.47
C ILE A 202 13.21 -20.04 1.68
N ALA A 203 13.53 -20.75 0.60
CA ALA A 203 14.37 -21.94 0.66
C ALA A 203 15.77 -21.64 1.25
N GLY A 204 16.20 -22.50 2.17
CA GLY A 204 17.50 -22.36 2.85
C GLY A 204 17.63 -21.07 3.66
N SER A 205 16.52 -20.61 4.24
CA SER A 205 16.43 -19.45 5.13
C SER A 205 15.48 -19.75 6.30
N ASN A 206 15.27 -18.78 7.19
CA ASN A 206 14.33 -18.84 8.31
C ASN A 206 13.85 -17.42 8.66
N GLU A 207 13.05 -17.27 9.72
CA GLU A 207 12.54 -15.95 10.15
C GLU A 207 13.65 -14.92 10.36
N ALA A 208 14.77 -15.30 10.97
CA ALA A 208 15.89 -14.38 11.16
C ALA A 208 16.50 -13.92 9.83
N GLY A 209 16.44 -14.76 8.80
CA GLY A 209 16.89 -14.45 7.45
C GLY A 209 15.94 -13.55 6.66
N TRP A 210 14.62 -13.80 6.72
CA TRP A 210 13.66 -13.07 5.88
C TRP A 210 12.92 -11.94 6.56
N CYS A 211 12.73 -11.95 7.88
CA CYS A 211 11.94 -10.93 8.55
C CYS A 211 12.50 -9.53 8.27
N CYS A 212 11.61 -8.66 7.82
CA CYS A 212 11.86 -7.28 7.41
C CYS A 212 12.83 -7.12 6.22
N GLY A 213 13.22 -8.22 5.57
CA GLY A 213 13.94 -8.19 4.29
C GLY A 213 13.00 -7.83 3.15
N CYS A 214 13.55 -7.18 2.12
CA CYS A 214 12.79 -6.78 0.95
C CYS A 214 13.19 -7.56 -0.30
N TYR A 215 12.20 -7.84 -1.14
CA TYR A 215 12.38 -8.65 -2.34
C TYR A 215 11.64 -8.01 -3.50
N GLU A 216 12.35 -7.81 -4.62
CA GLU A 216 11.70 -7.48 -5.89
C GLU A 216 11.19 -8.79 -6.51
N LEU A 217 9.89 -8.88 -6.66
CA LEU A 217 9.18 -9.92 -7.38
C LEU A 217 8.95 -9.45 -8.81
N THR A 218 9.32 -10.26 -9.80
CA THR A 218 8.92 -10.07 -11.20
C THR A 218 7.95 -11.19 -11.56
N PHE A 219 6.69 -10.85 -11.79
CA PHE A 219 5.66 -11.85 -12.11
C PHE A 219 5.94 -12.49 -13.47
N THR A 220 5.83 -13.81 -13.55
CA THR A 220 6.11 -14.60 -14.77
C THR A 220 4.86 -15.25 -15.37
N SER A 221 3.71 -15.16 -14.70
CA SER A 221 2.41 -15.63 -15.20
C SER A 221 1.26 -14.73 -14.71
N GLY A 222 0.04 -15.03 -15.17
CA GLY A 222 -1.15 -14.24 -14.85
C GLY A 222 -1.19 -12.88 -15.57
N ALA A 223 -2.24 -12.10 -15.29
CA ALA A 223 -2.46 -10.81 -15.92
C ALA A 223 -1.46 -9.71 -15.47
N ALA A 224 -0.75 -9.95 -14.37
CA ALA A 224 0.32 -9.10 -13.88
C ALA A 224 1.71 -9.49 -14.43
N SER A 225 1.81 -10.49 -15.31
CA SER A 225 3.10 -10.95 -15.87
C SER A 225 3.90 -9.78 -16.46
N GLY A 226 5.21 -9.75 -16.15
CA GLY A 226 6.13 -8.66 -16.52
C GLY A 226 6.15 -7.48 -15.54
N LYS A 227 5.11 -7.29 -14.72
CA LYS A 227 5.12 -6.26 -13.67
C LYS A 227 6.03 -6.65 -12.52
N LYS A 228 6.50 -5.64 -11.79
CA LYS A 228 7.36 -5.78 -10.62
C LYS A 228 6.64 -5.35 -9.35
N MET A 229 6.86 -6.07 -8.26
CA MET A 229 6.41 -5.69 -6.93
C MET A 229 7.55 -5.83 -5.95
N VAL A 230 7.93 -4.77 -5.23
CA VAL A 230 8.83 -4.92 -4.09
C VAL A 230 8.00 -5.12 -2.83
N VAL A 231 8.28 -6.22 -2.14
CA VAL A 231 7.61 -6.56 -0.90
C VAL A 231 8.59 -6.56 0.26
N GLN A 232 8.15 -6.04 1.40
CA GLN A 232 8.81 -6.34 2.67
C GLN A 232 8.14 -7.55 3.32
N VAL A 233 8.94 -8.52 3.76
CA VAL A 233 8.42 -9.70 4.47
C VAL A 233 8.14 -9.35 5.92
N THR A 234 6.88 -9.38 6.32
CA THR A 234 6.45 -9.07 7.70
C THR A 234 5.93 -10.29 8.46
N ASN A 235 5.68 -11.39 7.75
CA ASN A 235 5.13 -12.61 8.34
C ASN A 235 5.80 -13.86 7.74
N THR A 236 5.59 -14.99 8.39
CA THR A 236 6.01 -16.31 7.90
C THR A 236 4.79 -17.10 7.46
N GLY A 237 4.84 -17.67 6.27
CA GLY A 237 3.83 -18.63 5.80
C GLY A 237 4.28 -20.06 6.06
N GLY A 238 4.03 -20.57 7.27
CA GLY A 238 4.52 -21.89 7.71
C GLY A 238 3.91 -23.09 6.98
N ASP A 239 2.81 -22.89 6.26
CA ASP A 239 2.08 -23.85 5.41
C ASP A 239 2.51 -23.78 3.93
N LEU A 240 3.34 -22.81 3.57
CA LEU A 240 3.68 -22.54 2.19
C LEU A 240 4.86 -23.39 1.70
N GLY A 241 4.83 -23.74 0.41
CA GLY A 241 5.95 -24.41 -0.25
C GLY A 241 7.22 -23.56 -0.28
N SER A 242 8.33 -24.15 -0.74
CA SER A 242 9.59 -23.42 -0.90
C SER A 242 9.46 -22.22 -1.84
N ASN A 243 10.03 -21.08 -1.45
CA ASN A 243 10.02 -19.81 -2.20
C ASN A 243 8.61 -19.29 -2.48
N HIS A 244 7.75 -19.30 -1.47
CA HIS A 244 6.39 -18.81 -1.59
C HIS A 244 6.26 -17.46 -0.90
N PHE A 245 5.57 -16.53 -1.57
CA PHE A 245 5.22 -15.22 -1.03
C PHE A 245 3.70 -15.05 -1.01
N ASP A 246 3.11 -15.05 0.19
CA ASP A 246 1.68 -14.79 0.37
C ASP A 246 1.46 -13.28 0.49
N LEU A 247 0.93 -12.68 -0.56
CA LEU A 247 0.88 -11.22 -0.70
C LEU A 247 -0.24 -10.65 0.16
N GLN A 248 0.09 -9.67 1.02
CA GLN A 248 -0.89 -9.00 1.86
C GLN A 248 -1.74 -8.08 1.00
N MET A 249 -3.02 -8.40 0.89
CA MET A 249 -4.01 -7.57 0.21
C MET A 249 -5.38 -7.77 0.86
N PRO A 250 -6.00 -6.71 1.43
CA PRO A 250 -7.31 -6.83 2.03
C PRO A 250 -8.34 -7.45 1.11
N GLY A 251 -9.12 -8.39 1.64
CA GLY A 251 -10.05 -9.18 0.84
C GLY A 251 -9.37 -10.27 0.01
N GLY A 252 -8.10 -10.59 0.25
CA GLY A 252 -7.41 -11.75 -0.33
C GLY A 252 -7.84 -13.10 0.26
N GLY A 253 -8.59 -13.09 1.36
CA GLY A 253 -9.00 -14.27 2.11
C GLY A 253 -8.28 -14.32 3.45
N VAL A 254 -8.98 -14.78 4.49
CA VAL A 254 -8.42 -14.86 5.85
C VAL A 254 -7.59 -16.14 6.05
N GLY A 255 -7.85 -17.17 5.24
CA GLY A 255 -7.11 -18.43 5.31
C GLY A 255 -7.38 -19.20 6.59
N ILE A 256 -6.32 -19.70 7.23
CA ILE A 256 -6.42 -20.54 8.42
C ILE A 256 -7.01 -19.76 9.60
N PHE A 257 -6.50 -18.55 9.85
CA PHE A 257 -6.92 -17.69 10.94
C PHE A 257 -7.95 -16.65 10.49
N ASN A 258 -8.70 -16.08 11.42
CA ASN A 258 -9.61 -14.96 11.12
C ASN A 258 -9.60 -13.96 12.27
N GLY A 259 -8.54 -13.16 12.35
CA GLY A 259 -8.48 -12.00 13.24
C GLY A 259 -9.43 -10.89 12.82
N CYS A 260 -9.85 -10.86 11.55
CA CYS A 260 -10.73 -9.83 11.02
C CYS A 260 -12.13 -9.87 11.65
N ALA A 261 -12.60 -11.03 12.08
CA ALA A 261 -13.82 -11.15 12.87
C ALA A 261 -13.72 -10.37 14.20
N ALA A 262 -12.59 -10.51 14.91
CA ALA A 262 -12.35 -9.79 16.16
C ALA A 262 -12.04 -8.29 15.93
N GLN A 263 -11.32 -7.95 14.87
CA GLN A 263 -10.91 -6.56 14.60
C GLN A 263 -12.05 -5.70 14.05
N TRP A 264 -12.78 -6.22 13.06
CA TRP A 264 -13.69 -5.47 12.20
C TRP A 264 -15.11 -6.04 12.16
N GLY A 265 -15.40 -7.09 12.93
CA GLY A 265 -16.68 -7.79 12.84
C GLY A 265 -16.89 -8.47 11.48
N ALA A 266 -15.82 -8.88 10.81
CA ALA A 266 -15.92 -9.60 9.54
C ALA A 266 -16.66 -10.94 9.71
N PRO A 267 -17.31 -11.48 8.66
CA PRO A 267 -17.92 -12.80 8.70
C PRO A 267 -16.93 -13.92 9.07
N ASN A 268 -17.46 -15.10 9.42
CA ASN A 268 -16.64 -16.25 9.85
C ASN A 268 -15.58 -16.69 8.84
N ASP A 269 -15.84 -16.50 7.53
CA ASP A 269 -14.91 -16.79 6.44
C ASP A 269 -14.23 -15.52 5.86
N GLY A 270 -14.38 -14.37 6.53
CA GLY A 270 -13.97 -13.07 6.03
C GLY A 270 -14.98 -12.44 5.06
N TRP A 271 -14.58 -11.40 4.34
CA TRP A 271 -15.48 -10.64 3.43
C TRP A 271 -15.79 -11.33 2.10
N GLY A 272 -15.28 -12.54 1.88
CA GLY A 272 -15.50 -13.34 0.68
C GLY A 272 -15.25 -14.81 0.97
N ALA A 273 -14.69 -15.55 0.02
CA ALA A 273 -14.30 -16.93 0.29
C ALA A 273 -13.14 -16.98 1.30
N ARG A 274 -13.15 -17.97 2.20
CA ARG A 274 -12.10 -18.13 3.22
C ARG A 274 -10.69 -18.08 2.64
N TYR A 275 -10.49 -18.76 1.51
CA TYR A 275 -9.28 -18.74 0.71
C TYR A 275 -9.59 -18.05 -0.62
N GLY A 276 -8.83 -17.00 -0.97
CA GLY A 276 -9.02 -16.21 -2.19
C GLY A 276 -9.94 -15.00 -2.03
N GLY A 277 -10.72 -14.93 -0.95
CA GLY A 277 -11.43 -13.73 -0.50
C GLY A 277 -12.50 -13.22 -1.47
N VAL A 278 -12.56 -11.90 -1.63
CA VAL A 278 -13.56 -11.25 -2.49
C VAL A 278 -13.36 -11.60 -3.96
N SER A 279 -14.44 -11.56 -4.74
CA SER A 279 -14.48 -12.03 -6.13
C SER A 279 -14.45 -10.89 -7.16
N SER A 280 -14.87 -9.69 -6.75
CA SER A 280 -15.00 -8.51 -7.63
C SER A 280 -14.53 -7.22 -6.95
N VAL A 281 -14.24 -6.20 -7.75
CA VAL A 281 -13.86 -4.87 -7.22
C VAL A 281 -15.01 -4.20 -6.44
N SER A 282 -16.27 -4.50 -6.79
CA SER A 282 -17.44 -3.99 -6.05
C SER A 282 -17.54 -4.58 -4.65
N ASP A 283 -17.09 -5.83 -4.45
CA ASP A 283 -17.09 -6.47 -3.14
C ASP A 283 -16.17 -5.74 -2.14
N CYS A 284 -15.20 -4.95 -2.62
CA CYS A 284 -14.36 -4.11 -1.76
C CYS A 284 -15.18 -3.10 -0.93
N ALA A 285 -16.41 -2.77 -1.33
CA ALA A 285 -17.29 -1.91 -0.54
C ALA A 285 -17.76 -2.56 0.77
N SER A 286 -17.68 -3.88 0.89
CA SER A 286 -18.01 -4.62 2.13
C SER A 286 -16.90 -4.59 3.19
N LEU A 287 -15.68 -4.20 2.80
CA LEU A 287 -14.55 -4.04 3.70
C LEU A 287 -14.60 -2.69 4.42
N PRO A 288 -13.99 -2.57 5.61
CA PRO A 288 -13.76 -1.29 6.28
C PRO A 288 -13.12 -0.28 5.32
N SER A 289 -13.54 0.98 5.38
CA SER A 289 -13.07 2.05 4.48
C SER A 289 -11.54 2.13 4.42
N ALA A 290 -10.87 1.95 5.56
CA ALA A 290 -9.42 1.94 5.69
C ALA A 290 -8.72 0.85 4.85
N LEU A 291 -9.40 -0.25 4.54
CA LEU A 291 -8.86 -1.41 3.82
C LEU A 291 -9.26 -1.48 2.34
N GLN A 292 -10.15 -0.59 1.89
CA GLN A 292 -10.67 -0.64 0.53
C GLN A 292 -9.63 -0.29 -0.52
N ALA A 293 -8.61 0.52 -0.18
CA ALA A 293 -7.56 0.91 -1.12
C ALA A 293 -6.72 -0.30 -1.56
N GLY A 294 -6.22 -1.09 -0.61
CA GLY A 294 -5.48 -2.32 -0.88
C GLY A 294 -6.36 -3.39 -1.54
N CYS A 295 -7.65 -3.47 -1.17
CA CYS A 295 -8.59 -4.34 -1.87
C CYS A 295 -8.75 -3.94 -3.35
N LYS A 296 -8.94 -2.65 -3.65
CA LYS A 296 -9.07 -2.17 -5.03
C LYS A 296 -7.76 -2.32 -5.81
N TRP A 297 -6.61 -2.20 -5.17
CA TRP A 297 -5.30 -2.46 -5.79
C TRP A 297 -5.23 -3.87 -6.42
N ARG A 298 -5.79 -4.89 -5.74
CA ARG A 298 -5.84 -6.27 -6.23
C ARG A 298 -6.50 -6.34 -7.61
N PHE A 299 -7.62 -5.65 -7.82
CA PHE A 299 -8.35 -5.69 -9.08
C PHE A 299 -7.77 -4.73 -10.12
N ASN A 300 -7.20 -3.60 -9.68
CA ASN A 300 -6.77 -2.54 -10.58
C ASN A 300 -5.34 -2.73 -11.09
N TRP A 301 -4.34 -2.72 -10.22
CA TRP A 301 -2.93 -2.80 -10.62
C TRP A 301 -2.50 -4.26 -10.82
N PHE A 302 -2.89 -5.12 -9.86
CA PHE A 302 -2.56 -6.54 -9.88
C PHE A 302 -3.44 -7.37 -10.83
N LYS A 303 -4.45 -6.73 -11.43
CA LYS A 303 -5.35 -7.29 -12.46
C LYS A 303 -6.05 -8.58 -12.02
N ASN A 304 -6.32 -8.70 -10.72
CA ASN A 304 -6.89 -9.89 -10.07
C ASN A 304 -6.16 -11.19 -10.48
N SER A 305 -4.83 -11.12 -10.63
CA SER A 305 -4.04 -12.28 -11.00
C SER A 305 -4.17 -13.37 -9.94
N ASP A 306 -4.55 -14.57 -10.36
CA ASP A 306 -4.75 -15.69 -9.45
C ASP A 306 -3.43 -16.45 -9.25
N ASN A 307 -2.80 -16.22 -8.11
CA ASN A 307 -1.57 -16.91 -7.68
C ASN A 307 -0.46 -16.93 -8.74
N PRO A 308 -0.08 -15.78 -9.33
CA PRO A 308 0.94 -15.74 -10.37
C PRO A 308 2.28 -16.26 -9.84
N THR A 309 2.94 -17.08 -10.64
CA THR A 309 4.35 -17.42 -10.46
C THR A 309 5.22 -16.18 -10.63
N MET A 310 6.41 -16.18 -10.03
CA MET A 310 7.35 -15.07 -10.13
C MET A 310 8.80 -15.53 -10.05
N THR A 311 9.71 -14.64 -10.44
CA THR A 311 11.10 -14.67 -9.96
C THR A 311 11.28 -13.60 -8.89
N PHE A 312 12.18 -13.84 -7.94
CA PHE A 312 12.49 -12.87 -6.91
C PHE A 312 13.99 -12.68 -6.74
N LYS A 313 14.35 -11.50 -6.23
CA LYS A 313 15.69 -11.21 -5.72
C LYS A 313 15.60 -10.29 -4.51
N GLU A 314 16.46 -10.51 -3.55
CA GLU A 314 16.61 -9.69 -2.35
C GLU A 314 17.18 -8.31 -2.73
N VAL A 315 16.59 -7.27 -2.17
CA VAL A 315 16.92 -5.87 -2.44
C VAL A 315 16.99 -5.09 -1.13
N THR A 316 17.69 -3.96 -1.13
CA THR A 316 17.59 -2.97 -0.06
C THR A 316 16.13 -2.55 0.08
N CYS A 317 15.64 -2.38 1.31
CA CYS A 317 14.27 -1.93 1.48
C CYS A 317 14.09 -0.46 1.07
N PRO A 318 13.11 -0.14 0.19
CA PRO A 318 12.65 1.23 0.01
C PRO A 318 12.20 1.84 1.35
N VAL A 319 12.48 3.13 1.54
CA VAL A 319 12.12 3.85 2.77
C VAL A 319 10.60 3.89 2.97
N GLU A 320 9.83 3.85 1.89
CA GLU A 320 8.37 3.82 1.92
C GLU A 320 7.81 2.55 2.55
N LEU A 321 8.56 1.44 2.49
CA LEU A 321 8.19 0.18 3.15
C LEU A 321 8.60 0.18 4.62
N THR A 322 9.85 0.54 4.92
CA THR A 322 10.34 0.55 6.32
C THR A 322 9.66 1.60 7.19
N THR A 323 9.28 2.76 6.61
CA THR A 323 8.52 3.80 7.33
C THR A 323 7.12 3.31 7.72
N ARG A 324 6.51 2.45 6.91
CA ARG A 324 5.16 1.91 7.20
C ARG A 324 5.20 0.78 8.22
N SER A 325 6.20 -0.08 8.13
CA SER A 325 6.31 -1.24 9.00
C SER A 325 7.04 -0.95 10.31
N GLY A 326 7.77 0.15 10.43
CA GLY A 326 8.63 0.42 11.57
C GLY A 326 9.85 -0.49 11.66
N CYS A 327 10.08 -1.36 10.65
CA CYS A 327 11.10 -2.40 10.71
C CYS A 327 12.14 -2.26 9.59
N GLU A 328 13.41 -2.21 9.96
CA GLU A 328 14.55 -2.22 9.03
C GLU A 328 15.63 -3.19 9.54
N ARG A 329 16.24 -3.95 8.64
CA ARG A 329 17.34 -4.87 8.98
C ARG A 329 18.63 -4.08 9.24
N LYS A 330 19.39 -4.49 10.27
CA LYS A 330 20.69 -3.89 10.61
C LYS A 330 21.83 -4.40 9.74
#